data_AF-A0A6P5H834-F1
#
_entry.id   AF-A0A6P5H834-F1
#
_cell.length_a   1.000
_cell.length_b   1.000
_cell.length_c   1.000
_cell.angle_alpha   90.00
_cell.angle_beta   90.00
_cell.angle_gamma   90.00
#
_symmetry.space_group_name_H-M   'P 1'
#
loop_
_entity.id
_entity.type
_entity.pdbx_description
1 polymer ?
#
loop_
_entity_poly.entity_id
_entity_poly.type
_entity_poly.pdbx_seq_one_letter_code
_entity_poly.pdbx_strand_id
1 'polypeptide(L)'
;MAFVSSDVINAYQNLLKEAEGDKCIYTTSFLYQTLGTAMSPEMFLVDITQERINEAKYWFIPLFDFEHWHLLAVDLQGGKYLHLSSIKNPKYNAGFEKACKFIGNYLQEHFSDLFGRRGTRPVDWEMINLEDIPMQDQSNDCAIFLLAYEEYLQKGRNLDFCQKDMTRRRGEIAAEFLRLFDT
;
A
#
# COMPACT_ATOMS: atom_id res chain seq x y z
N MET A 1 -18.50 15.10 -2.85
CA MET A 1 -18.17 13.67 -2.98
C MET A 1 -17.65 13.18 -1.63
N ALA A 2 -18.03 11.98 -1.17
CA ALA A 2 -17.71 11.50 0.18
C ALA A 2 -16.29 10.89 0.28
N PHE A 3 -15.64 11.06 1.43
CA PHE A 3 -14.39 10.37 1.75
C PHE A 3 -14.60 8.86 1.79
N VAL A 4 -13.57 8.12 1.37
CA VAL A 4 -13.53 6.67 1.46
C VAL A 4 -12.85 6.30 2.78
N SER A 5 -13.49 5.43 3.55
CA SER A 5 -12.97 4.95 4.85
C SER A 5 -11.96 3.82 4.67
N SER A 6 -11.23 3.53 5.75
CA SER A 6 -10.36 2.35 5.84
C SER A 6 -11.11 1.04 5.59
N ASP A 7 -12.38 0.94 5.95
CA ASP A 7 -13.18 -0.28 5.76
C ASP A 7 -13.37 -0.59 4.28
N VAL A 8 -13.63 0.44 3.47
CA VAL A 8 -13.73 0.30 2.01
C VAL A 8 -12.38 -0.07 1.40
N ILE A 9 -11.28 0.55 1.86
CA ILE A 9 -9.93 0.23 1.39
C ILE A 9 -9.62 -1.24 1.69
N ASN A 10 -9.78 -1.67 2.94
CA ASN A 10 -9.50 -3.04 3.39
C ASN A 10 -10.39 -4.05 2.64
N ALA A 11 -11.67 -3.74 2.44
CA ALA A 11 -12.58 -4.62 1.70
C ALA A 11 -12.16 -4.77 0.22
N TYR A 12 -11.74 -3.69 -0.43
CA TYR A 12 -11.27 -3.76 -1.82
C TYR A 12 -9.93 -4.49 -1.94
N GLN A 13 -9.01 -4.28 -0.99
CA GLN A 13 -7.74 -5.02 -0.93
C GLN A 13 -7.96 -6.54 -0.80
N ASN A 14 -9.00 -6.99 -0.09
CA ASN A 14 -9.36 -8.41 -0.04
C ASN A 14 -9.80 -8.93 -1.42
N LEU A 15 -10.58 -8.17 -2.18
CA LEU A 15 -10.95 -8.54 -3.55
C LEU A 15 -9.71 -8.62 -4.47
N LEU A 16 -8.77 -7.69 -4.32
CA LEU A 16 -7.51 -7.73 -5.06
C LEU A 16 -6.70 -8.98 -4.69
N LYS A 17 -6.63 -9.33 -3.40
CA LYS A 17 -5.97 -10.55 -2.92
C LYS A 17 -6.60 -11.82 -3.49
N GLU A 18 -7.93 -11.88 -3.59
CA GLU A 18 -8.64 -13.02 -4.20
C GLU A 18 -8.39 -13.15 -5.71
N ALA A 19 -8.19 -12.04 -6.41
CA ALA A 19 -8.01 -12.03 -7.86
C ALA A 19 -6.64 -12.55 -8.34
N GLU A 20 -5.55 -12.29 -7.61
CA GLU A 20 -4.17 -12.65 -8.05
C GLU A 20 -3.40 -13.53 -7.04
N GLY A 21 -4.03 -13.92 -5.93
CA GLY A 21 -3.41 -14.73 -4.88
C GLY A 21 -2.28 -14.02 -4.13
N ASP A 22 -1.29 -14.77 -3.67
CA ASP A 22 -0.19 -14.29 -2.81
C ASP A 22 0.91 -13.50 -3.55
N LYS A 23 0.67 -13.04 -4.79
CA LYS A 23 1.65 -12.24 -5.55
C LYS A 23 1.94 -10.87 -4.92
N CYS A 24 1.04 -10.37 -4.08
CA CYS A 24 1.22 -9.13 -3.32
C CYS A 24 0.71 -9.31 -1.88
N ILE A 25 1.32 -8.59 -0.95
CA ILE A 25 0.89 -8.53 0.44
C ILE A 25 0.11 -7.24 0.64
N TYR A 26 -1.05 -7.36 1.28
CA TYR A 26 -1.89 -6.23 1.68
C TYR A 26 -1.98 -6.20 3.20
N THR A 27 -1.75 -5.03 3.80
CA THR A 27 -2.00 -4.81 5.22
C THR A 27 -2.92 -3.62 5.42
N THR A 28 -3.69 -3.64 6.49
CA THR A 28 -4.61 -2.56 6.82
C THR A 28 -3.86 -1.28 7.21
N SER A 29 -4.52 -0.14 7.04
CA SER A 29 -3.99 1.16 7.49
C SER A 29 -3.74 1.24 8.99
N PHE A 30 -4.37 0.36 9.78
CA PHE A 30 -4.20 0.30 11.23
C PHE A 30 -2.75 0.01 11.61
N LEU A 31 -2.02 -0.77 10.81
CA LEU A 31 -0.58 -0.98 11.02
C LEU A 31 0.15 0.36 11.19
N TYR A 32 -0.04 1.28 10.24
CA TYR A 32 0.60 2.59 10.31
C TYR A 32 0.07 3.44 11.48
N GLN A 33 -1.25 3.43 11.71
CA GLN A 33 -1.88 4.22 12.77
C GLN A 33 -1.44 3.82 14.18
N THR A 34 -1.01 2.57 14.37
CA THR A 34 -0.50 2.08 15.66
C THR A 34 0.97 2.43 15.92
N LEU A 35 1.73 2.88 14.91
CA LEU A 35 3.13 3.23 15.09
C LEU A 35 3.28 4.37 16.10
N GLY A 36 4.03 4.12 17.18
CA GLY A 36 4.25 5.10 18.26
C GLY A 36 3.08 5.22 19.25
N THR A 37 2.13 4.28 19.20
CA THR A 37 1.11 4.08 20.23
C THR A 37 1.55 2.99 21.21
N ALA A 38 0.76 2.72 22.25
CA ALA A 38 1.01 1.60 23.18
C ALA A 38 0.65 0.22 22.58
N MET A 39 -0.03 0.18 21.43
CA MET A 39 -0.41 -1.05 20.74
C MET A 39 0.74 -1.52 19.85
N SER A 40 1.04 -2.82 19.88
CA SER A 40 2.08 -3.44 19.06
C SER A 40 1.64 -3.49 17.59
N PRO A 41 2.35 -2.82 16.66
CA PRO A 41 2.01 -2.86 15.24
C PRO A 41 2.12 -4.27 14.62
N GLU A 42 2.96 -5.13 15.21
CA GLU A 42 3.19 -6.51 14.79
C GLU A 42 1.91 -7.38 14.85
N MET A 43 0.90 -6.97 15.62
CA MET A 43 -0.41 -7.65 15.62
C MET A 43 -1.11 -7.61 14.25
N PHE A 44 -0.76 -6.66 13.38
CA PHE A 44 -1.27 -6.57 12.00
C PHE A 44 -0.39 -7.32 11.00
N LEU A 45 0.66 -8.00 11.47
CA LEU A 45 1.66 -8.70 10.66
C LEU A 45 1.63 -10.23 10.86
N VAL A 46 0.61 -10.75 11.54
CA VAL A 46 0.54 -12.18 11.95
C VAL A 46 0.57 -13.17 10.79
N ASP A 47 0.08 -12.75 9.61
CA ASP A 47 0.02 -13.58 8.41
C ASP A 47 1.24 -13.40 7.47
N ILE A 48 2.29 -12.68 7.92
CA ILE A 48 3.49 -12.42 7.12
C ILE A 48 4.52 -13.52 7.39
N THR A 49 4.66 -14.47 6.46
CA THR A 49 5.62 -15.57 6.55
C THR A 49 6.78 -15.39 5.58
N GLN A 50 7.86 -16.16 5.76
CA GLN A 50 9.01 -16.13 4.86
C GLN A 50 8.61 -16.52 3.43
N GLU A 51 7.71 -17.50 3.26
CA GLU A 51 7.20 -17.93 1.96
C GLU A 51 6.49 -16.77 1.26
N ARG A 52 5.58 -16.08 1.95
CA ARG A 52 4.86 -14.93 1.38
C ARG A 52 5.81 -13.78 1.03
N ILE A 53 6.78 -13.47 1.88
CA ILE A 53 7.81 -12.46 1.57
C ILE A 53 8.66 -12.87 0.36
N ASN A 54 8.92 -14.16 0.19
CA ASN A 54 9.73 -14.65 -0.92
C ASN A 54 8.97 -14.62 -2.26
N GLU A 55 7.67 -14.91 -2.25
CA GLU A 55 6.81 -14.96 -3.45
C GLU A 55 6.27 -13.60 -3.87
N ALA A 56 5.93 -12.75 -2.91
CA ALA A 56 5.31 -11.46 -3.19
C ALA A 56 6.27 -10.49 -3.88
N LYS A 57 5.74 -9.76 -4.87
CA LYS A 57 6.46 -8.67 -5.53
C LYS A 57 6.42 -7.40 -4.69
N TYR A 58 5.22 -7.04 -4.25
CA TYR A 58 4.98 -5.84 -3.46
C TYR A 58 4.32 -6.17 -2.13
N TRP A 59 4.64 -5.38 -1.12
CA TRP A 59 3.83 -5.26 0.09
C TRP A 59 3.28 -3.84 0.19
N PHE A 60 1.95 -3.73 0.15
CA PHE A 60 1.20 -2.50 0.20
C PHE A 60 0.76 -2.18 1.64
N ILE A 61 1.12 -0.98 2.10
CA ILE A 61 0.73 -0.42 3.38
C ILE A 61 0.06 0.94 3.14
N PRO A 62 -1.28 1.05 3.27
CA PRO A 62 -1.98 2.32 3.24
C PRO A 62 -1.57 3.19 4.42
N LEU A 63 -1.30 4.46 4.13
CA LEU A 63 -0.91 5.47 5.10
C LEU A 63 -1.99 6.57 5.11
N PHE A 64 -2.30 7.08 6.30
CA PHE A 64 -3.30 8.13 6.45
C PHE A 64 -2.79 9.21 7.38
N ASP A 65 -2.50 10.37 6.78
CA ASP A 65 -2.02 11.56 7.50
C ASP A 65 -2.71 12.80 6.96
N PHE A 66 -3.08 13.74 7.84
CA PHE A 66 -3.65 15.03 7.45
C PHE A 66 -4.78 14.94 6.41
N GLU A 67 -5.75 14.05 6.66
CA GLU A 67 -6.93 13.80 5.81
C GLU A 67 -6.59 13.32 4.38
N HIS A 68 -5.44 12.66 4.22
CA HIS A 68 -4.97 12.19 2.93
C HIS A 68 -4.52 10.74 2.99
N TRP A 69 -5.04 9.94 2.06
CA TRP A 69 -4.61 8.58 1.82
C TRP A 69 -3.44 8.56 0.84
N HIS A 70 -2.35 7.91 1.24
CA HIS A 70 -1.17 7.66 0.41
C HIS A 70 -0.65 6.25 0.68
N LEU A 71 0.29 5.80 -0.13
CA LEU A 71 0.70 4.39 -0.16
C LEU A 71 2.21 4.25 0.02
N LEU A 72 2.60 3.38 0.94
CA LEU A 72 3.90 2.73 0.93
C LEU A 72 3.77 1.41 0.15
N ALA A 73 4.47 1.31 -0.97
CA ALA A 73 4.68 0.05 -1.67
C ALA A 73 6.13 -0.40 -1.43
N VAL A 74 6.31 -1.49 -0.68
CA VAL A 74 7.60 -2.12 -0.46
C VAL A 74 7.88 -3.04 -1.64
N ASP A 75 8.88 -2.71 -2.46
CA ASP A 75 9.34 -3.56 -3.55
C ASP A 75 10.27 -4.64 -2.98
N LEU A 76 9.70 -5.81 -2.68
CA LEU A 76 10.41 -6.92 -2.03
C LEU A 76 11.45 -7.57 -2.96
N GLN A 77 11.30 -7.43 -4.27
CA GLN A 77 12.22 -7.97 -5.27
C GLN A 77 13.30 -6.95 -5.63
N GLY A 78 12.93 -5.69 -5.81
CA GLY A 78 13.84 -4.59 -6.15
C GLY A 78 14.57 -3.99 -4.95
N GLY A 79 14.14 -4.28 -3.73
CA GLY A 79 14.77 -3.81 -2.49
C GLY A 79 14.63 -2.31 -2.27
N LYS A 80 13.40 -1.79 -2.35
CA LYS A 80 13.08 -0.36 -2.30
C LYS A 80 11.79 -0.08 -1.55
N TYR A 81 11.68 1.11 -0.99
CA TYR A 81 10.43 1.65 -0.47
C TYR A 81 9.92 2.74 -1.41
N LEU A 82 8.71 2.56 -1.94
CA LEU A 82 8.11 3.49 -2.89
C LEU A 82 6.95 4.23 -2.20
N HIS A 83 6.98 5.55 -2.25
CA HIS A 83 5.88 6.41 -1.81
C HIS A 83 5.04 6.81 -3.02
N LEU A 84 3.77 6.43 -3.01
CA LEU A 84 2.79 6.84 -4.02
C LEU A 84 1.73 7.71 -3.35
N SER A 85 1.69 8.98 -3.73
CA SER A 85 0.73 9.94 -3.22
C SER A 85 0.13 10.75 -4.37
N SER A 86 -1.19 10.74 -4.47
CA SER A 86 -1.91 11.55 -5.47
C SER A 86 -1.84 13.05 -5.19
N ILE A 87 -1.34 13.46 -4.02
CA ILE A 87 -1.09 14.85 -3.63
C ILE A 87 0.40 15.03 -3.32
N LYS A 88 1.07 15.94 -4.04
CA LYS A 88 2.47 16.31 -3.77
C LYS A 88 2.51 17.32 -2.63
N ASN A 89 2.84 16.86 -1.44
CA ASN A 89 3.11 17.72 -0.30
C ASN A 89 4.17 17.08 0.61
N PRO A 90 5.30 17.76 0.89
CA PRO A 90 6.36 17.22 1.74
C PRO A 90 5.91 16.81 3.15
N LYS A 91 4.78 17.33 3.64
CA LYS A 91 4.23 16.96 4.96
C LYS A 91 3.94 15.45 5.09
N TYR A 92 3.68 14.76 3.98
CA TYR A 92 3.41 13.32 3.97
C TYR A 92 4.69 12.46 4.07
N ASN A 93 5.86 13.04 3.79
CA ASN A 93 7.13 12.31 3.79
C ASN A 93 7.48 11.76 5.18
N ALA A 94 7.15 12.51 6.25
CA ALA A 94 7.45 12.08 7.61
C ALA A 94 6.71 10.77 7.99
N GLY A 95 5.44 10.64 7.58
CA GLY A 95 4.66 9.42 7.79
C GLY A 95 5.21 8.24 6.99
N PHE A 96 5.52 8.49 5.72
CA PHE A 96 6.17 7.52 4.84
C PHE A 96 7.51 7.01 5.39
N GLU A 97 8.43 7.91 5.77
CA GLU A 97 9.74 7.54 6.34
C GLU A 97 9.61 6.75 7.64
N LYS A 98 8.64 7.11 8.49
CA LYS A 98 8.34 6.39 9.74
C LYS A 98 7.88 4.96 9.45
N ALA A 99 6.98 4.80 8.48
CA ALA A 99 6.52 3.48 8.04
C ALA A 99 7.67 2.65 7.44
N CYS A 100 8.51 3.26 6.59
CA CYS A 100 9.67 2.59 6.00
C CYS A 100 10.65 2.08 7.05
N LYS A 101 10.99 2.91 8.05
CA LYS A 101 11.89 2.51 9.16
C LYS A 101 11.33 1.33 9.94
N PHE A 102 10.04 1.36 10.26
CA PHE A 102 9.38 0.27 10.94
C PHE A 102 9.43 -1.02 10.12
N ILE A 103 8.98 -0.98 8.86
CA ILE A 103 8.97 -2.16 7.98
C ILE A 103 10.38 -2.67 7.71
N GLY A 104 11.37 -1.80 7.51
CA GLY A 104 12.76 -2.21 7.32
C GLY A 104 13.34 -2.91 8.52
N ASN A 105 13.08 -2.40 9.73
CA ASN A 105 13.49 -3.08 10.96
C ASN A 105 12.79 -4.44 11.10
N TYR A 106 11.48 -4.49 10.89
CA TYR A 106 10.70 -5.74 10.95
C TYR A 106 11.25 -6.78 9.96
N LEU A 107 11.46 -6.39 8.69
CA LEU A 107 12.00 -7.29 7.67
C LEU A 107 13.43 -7.75 8.00
N GLN A 108 14.25 -6.86 8.56
CA GLN A 108 15.62 -7.16 8.95
C GLN A 108 15.69 -8.06 10.18
N GLU A 109 14.76 -7.93 11.12
CA GLU A 109 14.70 -8.77 12.33
C GLU A 109 14.20 -10.18 12.00
N HIS A 110 13.12 -10.28 11.23
CA HIS A 110 12.43 -11.55 10.99
C HIS A 110 12.89 -12.30 9.73
N PHE A 111 13.49 -11.62 8.75
CA PHE A 111 13.84 -12.20 7.44
C PHE A 111 15.26 -11.84 6.98
N SER A 112 16.17 -11.52 7.92
CA SER A 112 17.58 -11.21 7.64
C SER A 112 18.26 -12.23 6.73
N ASP A 113 18.08 -13.52 6.99
CA ASP A 113 18.71 -14.60 6.21
C ASP A 113 18.20 -14.64 4.76
N LEU A 114 16.93 -14.32 4.53
CA LEU A 114 16.36 -14.26 3.19
C LEU A 114 16.98 -13.12 2.38
N PHE A 115 17.00 -11.91 2.94
CA PHE A 115 17.53 -10.74 2.24
C PHE A 115 19.05 -10.72 2.17
N GLY A 116 19.74 -11.25 3.18
CA GLY A 116 21.18 -11.45 3.18
C GLY A 116 21.63 -12.38 2.06
N ARG A 117 20.89 -13.45 1.77
CA ARG A 117 21.13 -14.31 0.59
C ARG A 117 20.91 -13.58 -0.74
N ARG A 118 20.03 -12.57 -0.76
CA ARG A 118 19.84 -11.67 -1.91
C ARG A 118 20.90 -10.55 -1.97
N GLY A 119 21.82 -10.49 -1.01
CA GLY A 119 22.88 -9.46 -0.95
C GLY A 119 22.36 -8.06 -0.60
N THR A 120 21.19 -7.97 0.05
CA THR A 120 20.57 -6.69 0.42
C THR A 120 20.18 -6.68 1.90
N ARG A 121 19.97 -5.48 2.45
CA ARG A 121 19.51 -5.28 3.82
C ARG A 121 18.29 -4.36 3.81
N PRO A 122 17.11 -4.80 4.27
CA PRO A 122 15.90 -3.99 4.23
C PRO A 122 16.06 -2.62 4.88
N VAL A 123 16.79 -2.54 5.99
CA VAL A 123 17.08 -1.28 6.69
C VAL A 123 17.88 -0.26 5.87
N ASP A 124 18.59 -0.72 4.83
CA ASP A 124 19.41 0.13 3.94
C ASP A 124 18.71 0.39 2.59
N TRP A 125 17.50 -0.12 2.38
CA TRP A 125 16.77 0.08 1.13
C TRP A 125 16.42 1.55 0.90
N GLU A 126 16.49 1.97 -0.36
CA GLU A 126 16.22 3.34 -0.77
C GLU A 126 14.74 3.71 -0.56
N MET A 127 14.50 4.89 -0.02
CA MET A 127 13.17 5.49 0.10
C MET A 127 12.93 6.45 -1.06
N ILE A 128 12.00 6.12 -1.96
CA ILE A 128 11.77 6.84 -3.20
C ILE A 128 10.38 7.46 -3.19
N ASN A 129 10.33 8.79 -3.33
CA ASN A 129 9.09 9.50 -3.63
C ASN A 129 8.83 9.45 -5.14
N LEU A 130 7.78 8.76 -5.58
CA LEU A 130 7.49 8.67 -7.01
C LEU A 130 6.88 9.98 -7.50
N GLU A 131 7.56 10.64 -8.42
CA GLU A 131 7.15 11.95 -8.93
C GLU A 131 6.27 11.87 -10.19
N ASP A 132 6.50 10.88 -11.05
CA ASP A 132 5.81 10.71 -12.33
C ASP A 132 4.66 9.71 -12.23
N ILE A 133 3.69 10.00 -11.35
CA ILE A 133 2.49 9.17 -11.12
C ILE A 133 1.21 9.98 -11.37
N PRO A 134 0.08 9.31 -11.66
CA PRO A 134 -1.22 9.98 -11.77
C PRO A 134 -1.55 10.79 -10.52
N MET A 135 -1.92 12.06 -10.70
CA MET A 135 -2.23 12.99 -9.63
C MET A 135 -3.72 13.27 -9.54
N GLN A 136 -4.21 13.57 -8.33
CA GLN A 136 -5.58 14.06 -8.15
C GLN A 136 -5.66 15.57 -8.33
N ASP A 137 -6.86 16.05 -8.67
CA ASP A 137 -7.20 17.47 -8.61
C ASP A 137 -7.68 17.82 -7.17
N GLN A 138 -8.35 18.98 -7.01
CA GLN A 138 -9.00 19.38 -5.74
C GLN A 138 -10.25 18.52 -5.45
N SER A 139 -10.06 17.21 -5.29
CA SER A 139 -11.09 16.19 -5.10
C SER A 139 -10.85 15.37 -3.82
N ASN A 140 -11.83 14.55 -3.43
CA ASN A 140 -11.74 13.60 -2.31
C ASN A 140 -11.38 12.19 -2.80
N ASP A 141 -10.60 12.09 -3.89
CA ASP A 141 -10.33 10.82 -4.58
C ASP A 141 -9.03 10.13 -4.13
N CYS A 142 -8.31 10.63 -3.12
CA CYS A 142 -7.01 10.09 -2.69
C CYS A 142 -7.02 8.59 -2.45
N ALA A 143 -8.08 8.06 -1.83
CA ALA A 143 -8.26 6.64 -1.63
C ALA A 143 -8.52 5.86 -2.94
N ILE A 144 -9.23 6.45 -3.91
CA ILE A 144 -9.47 5.81 -5.21
C ILE A 144 -8.17 5.75 -6.00
N PHE A 145 -7.33 6.80 -5.92
CA PHE A 145 -5.97 6.77 -6.46
C PHE A 145 -5.12 5.71 -5.78
N LEU A 146 -5.16 5.61 -4.44
CA LEU A 146 -4.44 4.58 -3.67
C LEU A 146 -4.79 3.17 -4.17
N LEU A 147 -6.08 2.84 -4.23
CA LEU A 147 -6.55 1.53 -4.70
C LEU A 147 -6.19 1.28 -6.18
N ALA A 148 -6.19 2.32 -7.01
CA ALA A 148 -5.74 2.23 -8.39
C ALA A 148 -4.22 1.95 -8.46
N TYR A 149 -3.40 2.61 -7.66
CA TYR A 149 -1.96 2.32 -7.61
C TYR A 149 -1.70 0.85 -7.26
N GLU A 150 -2.36 0.33 -6.22
CA GLU A 150 -2.24 -1.07 -5.80
C GLU A 150 -2.63 -2.03 -6.93
N GLU A 151 -3.81 -1.84 -7.53
CA GLU A 151 -4.32 -2.71 -8.59
C GLU A 151 -3.40 -2.70 -9.84
N TYR A 152 -2.90 -1.54 -10.24
CA TYR A 152 -2.01 -1.43 -11.40
C TYR A 152 -0.65 -2.06 -11.12
N LEU A 153 -0.05 -1.81 -9.94
CA LEU A 153 1.22 -2.41 -9.54
C LEU A 153 1.11 -3.94 -9.43
N GLN A 154 0.02 -4.42 -8.83
CA GLN A 154 -0.30 -5.85 -8.72
C GLN A 154 -0.38 -6.51 -10.11
N LYS A 155 -1.05 -5.87 -11.07
CA LYS A 155 -1.18 -6.35 -12.45
C LYS A 155 0.09 -6.13 -13.29
N GLY A 156 1.15 -5.55 -12.72
CA GLY A 156 2.38 -5.22 -13.44
C GLY A 156 2.18 -4.21 -14.57
N ARG A 157 1.18 -3.33 -14.45
CA ARG A 157 0.83 -2.32 -15.45
C ARG A 157 1.46 -0.97 -15.12
N ASN A 158 1.71 -0.19 -16.17
CA ASN A 158 2.08 1.22 -16.03
C ASN A 158 0.90 2.01 -15.43
N LEU A 159 1.19 3.00 -14.59
CA LEU A 159 0.18 3.89 -13.99
C LEU A 159 -0.35 4.89 -15.03
N ASP A 160 -1.12 4.40 -16.01
CA ASP A 160 -1.58 5.16 -17.19
C ASP A 160 -3.02 5.72 -17.06
N PHE A 161 -3.48 5.93 -15.83
CA PHE A 161 -4.79 6.50 -15.52
C PHE A 161 -4.70 7.98 -15.12
N CYS A 162 -5.84 8.65 -15.00
CA CYS A 162 -5.90 10.05 -14.58
C CYS A 162 -7.14 10.37 -13.72
N GLN A 163 -7.26 11.62 -13.26
CA GLN A 163 -8.39 12.10 -12.47
C GLN A 163 -9.76 11.86 -13.16
N LYS A 164 -9.83 11.90 -14.49
CA LYS A 164 -11.08 11.67 -15.23
C LYS A 164 -11.60 10.23 -15.08
N ASP A 165 -10.72 9.28 -14.77
CA ASP A 165 -11.08 7.88 -14.56
C ASP A 165 -11.69 7.63 -13.17
N MET A 166 -11.48 8.53 -12.20
CA MET A 166 -11.84 8.29 -10.80
C MET A 166 -13.35 8.11 -10.58
N THR A 167 -14.18 8.85 -11.32
CA THR A 167 -15.64 8.70 -11.22
C THR A 167 -16.08 7.31 -11.68
N ARG A 168 -15.53 6.83 -12.80
CA ARG A 168 -15.81 5.47 -13.30
C ARG A 168 -15.31 4.42 -12.32
N ARG A 169 -14.05 4.54 -11.86
CA ARG A 169 -13.44 3.62 -10.89
C ARG A 169 -14.22 3.53 -9.59
N ARG A 170 -14.72 4.66 -9.08
CA ARG A 170 -15.56 4.69 -7.88
C ARG A 170 -16.87 3.91 -8.06
N GLY A 171 -17.47 4.01 -9.25
CA GLY A 171 -18.64 3.21 -9.63
C GLY A 171 -18.31 1.72 -9.75
N GLU A 172 -17.15 1.37 -10.30
CA GLU A 172 -16.67 -0.02 -10.40
C GLU A 172 -16.45 -0.65 -9.02
N ILE A 173 -15.75 0.05 -8.12
CA ILE A 173 -15.55 -0.40 -6.73
C ILE A 173 -16.90 -0.63 -6.03
N ALA A 174 -17.85 0.31 -6.17
CA ALA A 174 -19.18 0.16 -5.60
C ALA A 174 -19.94 -1.04 -6.19
N ALA A 175 -19.83 -1.27 -7.50
CA ALA A 175 -20.46 -2.40 -8.17
C ALA A 175 -19.87 -3.74 -7.71
N GLU A 176 -18.55 -3.83 -7.50
CA GLU A 176 -17.93 -5.04 -6.94
C GLU A 176 -18.46 -5.35 -5.54
N PHE A 177 -18.62 -4.34 -4.67
CA PHE A 177 -19.21 -4.57 -3.35
C PHE A 177 -20.67 -5.00 -3.41
N LEU A 178 -21.48 -4.43 -4.30
CA LEU A 178 -22.87 -4.85 -4.46
C LEU A 178 -22.97 -6.33 -4.85
N ARG A 179 -22.08 -6.83 -5.71
CA ARG A 179 -22.05 -8.24 -6.09
C ARG A 179 -21.76 -9.18 -4.92
N LEU A 180 -20.99 -8.75 -3.91
CA LEU A 180 -20.73 -9.54 -2.71
C LEU A 180 -21.96 -9.71 -1.81
N PHE A 181 -22.97 -8.83 -1.92
CA PHE A 181 -24.22 -8.94 -1.16
C PHE A 181 -25.30 -9.76 -1.90
N ASP A 182 -25.12 -10.02 -3.19
CA ASP A 182 -26.05 -10.81 -4.02
C ASP A 182 -25.68 -12.31 -4.06
N THR A 183 -24.60 -12.72 -3.39
CA THR A 183 -24.12 -14.11 -3.25
C THR A 183 -24.34 -14.66 -1.85
#